data_AF-A0A4R4U3J4-F1
#
_entry.id   AF-A0A4R4U3J4-F1
#
_cell.length_a   1.000
_cell.length_b   1.000
_cell.length_c   1.000
_cell.angle_alpha   90.00
_cell.angle_beta   90.00
_cell.angle_gamma   90.00
#
_symmetry.space_group_name_H-M   'P 1'
#
loop_
_entity.id
_entity.type
_entity.pdbx_description
1 polymer ?
#
loop_
_entity_poly.entity_id
_entity_poly.type
_entity_poly.pdbx_seq_one_letter_code
_entity_poly.pdbx_strand_id
1 'polypeptide(L)'
;MSATEDAPGPAAGQGRVDSVSRRGFLARTAAASAGLAVSAPVAQSAVAAPPATAAPAIESPGENLIDIALRVNGRTERLRIDPRVTLLDALRDRLHLTGTKKGCDRGQCGACTVHVDGRRVLSCLTLAGSVQGRSVTTIEGLASAGGGGGGGRLHPMQQAFIDQDAFQCGFCTSGQIMSAVAVVAEGNARSDAEIREAMCGNICRCGAYENIVAAIKAARHGKAAG
;
A
#
# COMPACT_ATOMS: atom_id res chain seq x y z
N MET A 1 40.05 -60.35 0.78
CA MET A 1 41.28 -59.81 0.18
C MET A 1 41.09 -58.32 0.00
N SER A 2 41.97 -57.59 0.69
CA SER A 2 42.42 -56.22 0.43
C SER A 2 41.43 -55.06 0.54
N ALA A 3 41.56 -54.41 1.68
CA ALA A 3 41.33 -53.00 1.94
C ALA A 3 42.11 -52.09 0.99
N THR A 4 41.62 -50.86 0.79
CA THR A 4 42.44 -49.63 0.86
C THR A 4 41.57 -48.43 1.26
N GLU A 5 41.76 -48.03 2.52
CA GLU A 5 42.18 -46.69 2.96
C GLU A 5 41.29 -45.46 2.70
N ASP A 6 40.61 -45.04 3.78
CA ASP A 6 40.13 -43.68 4.04
C ASP A 6 41.31 -42.74 4.37
N ALA A 7 41.41 -41.61 3.67
CA ALA A 7 42.37 -40.55 3.96
C ALA A 7 41.70 -39.39 4.75
N PRO A 8 42.30 -38.87 5.84
CA PRO A 8 41.76 -37.73 6.57
C PRO A 8 42.15 -36.39 5.92
N GLY A 9 41.16 -35.50 5.75
CA GLY A 9 41.34 -34.12 5.26
C GLY A 9 41.99 -33.19 6.31
N PRO A 10 42.60 -32.06 5.87
CA PRO A 10 43.45 -31.24 6.71
C PRO A 10 42.66 -30.35 7.69
N ALA A 11 43.22 -30.16 8.88
CA ALA A 11 42.71 -29.31 9.95
C ALA A 11 42.78 -27.82 9.60
N ALA A 12 41.67 -27.11 9.73
CA ALA A 12 41.59 -25.67 9.56
C ALA A 12 42.19 -24.94 10.79
N GLY A 13 43.31 -24.24 10.58
CA GLY A 13 43.93 -23.38 11.58
C GLY A 13 43.06 -22.16 11.92
N GLN A 14 42.76 -21.98 13.20
CA GLN A 14 42.07 -20.80 13.73
C GLN A 14 43.08 -19.70 14.03
N GLY A 15 43.23 -18.75 13.10
CA GLY A 15 43.87 -17.46 13.36
C GLY A 15 42.94 -16.56 14.17
N ARG A 16 43.31 -16.27 15.43
CA ARG A 16 42.61 -15.31 16.29
C ARG A 16 43.00 -13.90 15.86
N VAL A 17 42.04 -13.13 15.35
CA VAL A 17 42.19 -11.68 15.14
C VAL A 17 41.70 -10.98 16.41
N ASP A 18 42.59 -10.33 17.14
CA ASP A 18 42.25 -9.57 18.34
C ASP A 18 41.43 -8.33 17.96
N SER A 19 40.11 -8.39 18.18
CA SER A 19 39.20 -7.26 17.93
C SER A 19 39.29 -6.25 19.08
N VAL A 20 39.72 -5.02 18.80
CA VAL A 20 39.63 -3.91 19.75
C VAL A 20 38.16 -3.57 20.00
N SER A 21 37.72 -3.66 21.25
CA SER A 21 36.35 -3.36 21.65
C SER A 21 36.03 -1.86 21.52
N ARG A 22 34.83 -1.55 21.00
CA ARG A 22 34.26 -0.18 20.91
C ARG A 22 34.37 0.62 22.22
N ARG A 23 34.30 -0.07 23.36
CA ARG A 23 34.41 0.56 24.69
C ARG A 23 35.84 1.08 24.97
N GLY A 24 36.86 0.43 24.42
CA GLY A 24 38.27 0.86 24.53
C GLY A 24 38.61 2.07 23.66
N PHE A 25 37.91 2.25 22.54
CA PHE A 25 38.08 3.42 21.66
C PHE A 25 37.51 4.71 22.28
N LEU A 26 36.32 4.62 22.90
CA LEU A 26 35.67 5.77 23.54
C LEU A 26 36.42 6.23 24.80
N ALA A 27 37.04 5.31 25.56
CA ALA A 27 37.81 5.67 26.75
C ALA A 27 39.10 6.45 26.43
N ARG A 28 39.70 6.24 25.24
CA ARG A 28 40.99 6.88 24.87
C ARG A 28 40.85 8.25 24.23
N THR A 29 39.64 8.66 23.81
CA THR A 29 39.39 9.96 23.16
C THR A 29 39.06 11.09 24.14
N ALA A 30 38.73 10.79 25.40
CA ALA A 30 38.33 11.80 26.40
C ALA A 30 39.51 12.59 27.04
N ALA A 31 40.77 12.21 26.80
CA ALA A 31 41.91 12.75 27.54
C ALA A 31 42.66 13.92 26.86
N ALA A 32 42.19 14.46 25.73
CA ALA A 32 42.99 15.38 24.90
C ALA A 32 42.41 16.79 24.70
N SER A 33 41.72 17.37 25.69
CA SER A 33 41.20 18.75 25.56
C SER A 33 41.24 19.59 26.84
N ALA A 34 42.30 19.45 27.65
CA ALA A 34 42.64 20.45 28.67
C ALA A 34 43.74 21.38 28.11
N GLY A 35 43.34 22.50 27.50
CA GLY A 35 44.27 23.45 26.91
C GLY A 35 43.71 24.88 26.83
N LEU A 36 44.09 25.69 27.82
CA LEU A 36 44.31 27.15 27.81
C LEU A 36 43.18 28.09 27.34
N ALA A 37 42.50 28.69 28.32
CA ALA A 37 41.70 29.89 28.15
C ALA A 37 42.61 31.15 28.18
N VAL A 38 42.67 31.89 27.08
CA VAL A 38 43.12 33.30 27.05
C VAL A 38 41.95 34.13 26.54
N SER A 39 41.38 34.96 27.41
CA SER A 39 40.31 35.89 27.05
C SER A 39 40.93 37.26 26.74
N ALA A 40 40.88 37.70 25.49
CA ALA A 40 41.08 39.09 25.11
C ALA A 40 39.74 39.66 24.64
N PRO A 41 39.31 40.88 25.06
CA PRO A 41 38.06 41.44 24.62
C PRO A 41 38.24 42.01 23.21
N VAL A 42 37.65 41.35 22.22
CA VAL A 42 37.43 41.95 20.90
C VAL A 42 36.13 42.75 20.99
N ALA A 43 36.23 44.07 20.88
CA ALA A 43 35.06 44.95 20.77
C ALA A 43 34.27 44.59 19.51
N GLN A 44 33.10 43.98 19.68
CA GLN A 44 32.15 43.76 18.58
C GLN A 44 31.36 45.05 18.36
N SER A 45 31.67 45.75 17.26
CA SER A 45 30.72 46.68 16.67
C SER A 45 29.48 45.90 16.25
N ALA A 46 28.36 46.16 16.92
CA ALA A 46 27.06 45.64 16.54
C ALA A 46 26.63 46.30 15.23
N VAL A 47 26.88 45.61 14.11
CA VAL A 47 26.26 45.95 12.83
C VAL A 47 24.81 45.47 12.94
N ALA A 48 23.86 46.40 12.94
CA ALA A 48 22.44 46.08 13.01
C ALA A 48 22.08 45.16 11.83
N ALA A 49 21.59 43.95 12.15
CA ALA A 49 21.08 43.04 11.15
C ALA A 49 19.88 43.69 10.43
N PRO A 50 19.78 43.58 9.09
CA PRO A 50 18.58 44.03 8.39
C PRO A 50 17.35 43.32 8.96
N PRO A 51 16.17 43.97 8.99
CA PRO A 51 14.97 43.35 9.49
C PRO A 51 14.74 42.04 8.74
N ALA A 52 14.63 40.94 9.49
CA ALA A 52 14.30 39.65 8.94
C ALA A 52 12.92 39.78 8.27
N THR A 53 12.91 39.82 6.94
CA THR A 53 11.67 39.65 6.17
C THR A 53 11.09 38.33 6.62
N ALA A 54 9.91 38.37 7.25
CA ALA A 54 9.25 37.16 7.72
C ALA A 54 9.17 36.18 6.54
N ALA A 55 9.77 35.00 6.72
CA ALA A 55 9.56 33.90 5.77
C ALA A 55 8.04 33.71 5.63
N PRO A 56 7.52 33.47 4.40
CA PRO A 56 6.09 33.25 4.23
C PRO A 56 5.65 32.16 5.20
N ALA A 57 4.59 32.44 5.97
CA ALA A 57 4.05 31.49 6.91
C ALA A 57 3.71 30.21 6.14
N ILE A 58 4.32 29.09 6.55
CA ILE A 58 3.91 27.79 6.05
C ILE A 58 2.53 27.54 6.64
N GLU A 59 1.49 27.69 5.82
CA GLU A 59 0.11 27.39 6.20
C GLU A 59 0.03 26.01 6.83
N SER A 60 -0.65 25.92 7.96
CA SER A 60 -0.71 24.70 8.75
C SER A 60 -1.59 23.65 8.04
N PRO A 61 -1.30 22.35 8.15
CA PRO A 61 -2.18 21.31 7.63
C PRO A 61 -3.60 21.47 8.19
N GLY A 62 -4.56 21.89 7.35
CA GLY A 62 -5.97 22.06 7.73
C GLY A 62 -6.58 23.44 7.47
N GLU A 63 -5.83 24.44 7.02
CA GLU A 63 -6.41 25.79 6.76
C GLU A 63 -7.20 25.87 5.43
N ASN A 64 -6.92 24.98 4.47
CA ASN A 64 -7.58 24.94 3.15
C ASN A 64 -8.43 23.68 2.93
N LEU A 65 -9.38 23.41 3.82
CA LEU A 65 -10.30 22.27 3.63
C LEU A 65 -11.31 22.54 2.51
N ILE A 66 -11.67 21.51 1.76
CA ILE A 66 -12.72 21.52 0.74
C ILE A 66 -13.89 20.61 1.16
N ASP A 67 -15.10 21.01 0.77
CA ASP A 67 -16.29 20.18 0.91
C ASP A 67 -16.54 19.39 -0.37
N ILE A 68 -16.66 18.07 -0.23
CA ILE A 68 -16.92 17.15 -1.33
C ILE A 68 -18.11 16.23 -1.00
N ALA A 69 -18.75 15.71 -2.03
CA ALA A 69 -19.78 14.69 -1.99
C ALA A 69 -19.42 13.55 -2.95
N LEU A 70 -19.39 12.32 -2.44
CA LEU A 70 -19.11 11.10 -3.21
C LEU A 70 -20.35 10.20 -3.14
N ARG A 71 -20.64 9.43 -4.20
CA ARG A 71 -21.64 8.36 -4.13
C ARG A 71 -20.96 7.02 -3.92
N VAL A 72 -20.76 6.62 -2.67
CA VAL A 72 -20.01 5.41 -2.30
C VAL A 72 -20.98 4.25 -2.03
N ASN A 73 -20.84 3.15 -2.76
CA ASN A 73 -21.68 1.95 -2.63
C ASN A 73 -23.19 2.27 -2.65
N GLY A 74 -23.59 3.22 -3.51
CA GLY A 74 -24.98 3.68 -3.66
C GLY A 74 -25.43 4.76 -2.69
N ARG A 75 -24.65 5.08 -1.65
CA ARG A 75 -24.95 6.11 -0.64
C ARG A 75 -24.20 7.41 -0.92
N THR A 76 -24.86 8.55 -0.71
CA THR A 76 -24.18 9.85 -0.79
C THR A 76 -23.47 10.15 0.52
N GLU A 77 -22.16 10.30 0.46
CA GLU A 77 -21.29 10.62 1.58
C GLU A 77 -20.70 12.02 1.38
N ARG A 78 -20.87 12.90 2.37
CA ARG A 78 -20.35 14.28 2.35
C ARG A 78 -19.16 14.41 3.29
N LEU A 79 -18.07 14.99 2.82
CA LEU A 79 -16.80 15.05 3.53
C LEU A 79 -16.19 16.45 3.45
N ARG A 80 -15.63 16.91 4.57
CA ARG A 80 -14.76 18.09 4.62
C ARG A 80 -13.31 17.64 4.85
N ILE A 81 -12.45 17.82 3.85
CA ILE A 81 -11.12 17.19 3.79
C ILE A 81 -10.04 18.13 3.28
N ASP A 82 -8.79 17.81 3.58
CA ASP A 82 -7.63 18.43 2.92
C ASP A 82 -7.61 17.99 1.44
N PRO A 83 -7.33 18.90 0.47
CA PRO A 83 -7.31 18.58 -0.95
C PRO A 83 -6.33 17.47 -1.36
N ARG A 84 -5.32 17.19 -0.53
CA ARG A 84 -4.31 16.14 -0.76
C ARG A 84 -4.78 14.75 -0.34
N VAL A 85 -5.93 14.65 0.35
CA VAL A 85 -6.47 13.35 0.77
C VAL A 85 -6.78 12.50 -0.46
N THR A 86 -6.17 11.31 -0.49
CA THR A 86 -6.42 10.32 -1.53
C THR A 86 -7.82 9.71 -1.36
N LEU A 87 -8.37 9.16 -2.43
CA LEU A 87 -9.62 8.41 -2.38
C LEU A 87 -9.47 7.22 -1.42
N LEU A 88 -8.30 6.59 -1.39
CA LEU A 88 -7.99 5.50 -0.46
C LEU A 88 -8.18 5.92 1.00
N ASP A 89 -7.60 7.06 1.38
CA ASP A 89 -7.63 7.55 2.76
C ASP A 89 -9.00 8.13 3.12
N ALA A 90 -9.70 8.75 2.17
CA ALA A 90 -11.09 9.15 2.36
C ALA A 90 -11.97 7.93 2.68
N LEU A 91 -11.87 6.85 1.89
CA LEU A 91 -12.64 5.63 2.11
C LEU A 91 -12.32 4.97 3.46
N ARG A 92 -11.03 4.81 3.78
CA ARG A 92 -10.59 4.06 4.96
C ARG A 92 -10.70 4.84 6.25
N ASP A 93 -10.19 6.07 6.27
CA ASP A 93 -9.94 6.80 7.52
C ASP A 93 -11.06 7.79 7.83
N ARG A 94 -11.81 8.24 6.81
CA ARG A 94 -12.96 9.16 6.99
C ARG A 94 -14.31 8.45 6.95
N LEU A 95 -14.46 7.49 6.04
CA LEU A 95 -15.72 6.74 5.87
C LEU A 95 -15.70 5.34 6.53
N HIS A 96 -14.56 4.93 7.09
CA HIS A 96 -14.39 3.65 7.78
C HIS A 96 -14.71 2.40 6.93
N LEU A 97 -14.66 2.53 5.60
CA LEU A 97 -14.73 1.44 4.64
C LEU A 97 -13.33 0.85 4.44
N THR A 98 -12.93 0.04 5.41
CA THR A 98 -11.55 -0.44 5.54
C THR A 98 -11.21 -1.64 4.65
N GLY A 99 -12.16 -2.12 3.83
CA GLY A 99 -11.97 -3.23 2.90
C GLY A 99 -10.90 -2.93 1.84
N THR A 100 -10.93 -1.75 1.24
CA THR A 100 -9.85 -1.27 0.36
C THR A 100 -8.54 -1.12 1.15
N LYS A 101 -7.42 -1.67 0.66
CA LYS A 101 -6.18 -1.75 1.44
C LYS A 101 -5.09 -0.80 0.93
N LYS A 102 -4.33 -0.24 1.88
CA LYS A 102 -3.09 0.49 1.62
C LYS A 102 -1.91 -0.49 1.71
N GLY A 103 -1.41 -0.91 0.56
CA GLY A 103 -0.24 -1.81 0.49
C GLY A 103 1.09 -1.06 0.30
N CYS A 104 1.18 -0.22 -0.74
CA CYS A 104 2.40 0.52 -1.07
C CYS A 104 2.24 2.05 -1.11
N ASP A 105 0.99 2.54 -1.27
CA ASP A 105 0.65 3.96 -1.42
C ASP A 105 1.35 4.68 -2.60
N ARG A 106 1.81 3.92 -3.60
CA ARG A 106 2.61 4.40 -4.74
C ARG A 106 2.21 3.77 -6.07
N GLY A 107 1.03 3.16 -6.13
CA GLY A 107 0.48 2.54 -7.34
C GLY A 107 1.14 1.22 -7.79
N GLN A 108 1.96 0.61 -6.94
CA GLN A 108 2.78 -0.55 -7.32
C GLN A 108 2.11 -1.92 -7.09
N CYS A 109 1.10 -2.02 -6.23
CA CYS A 109 0.59 -3.34 -5.79
C CYS A 109 -0.88 -3.65 -6.12
N GLY A 110 -1.68 -2.66 -6.52
CA GLY A 110 -3.11 -2.87 -6.83
C GLY A 110 -4.02 -3.22 -5.64
N ALA A 111 -3.52 -3.32 -4.40
CA ALA A 111 -4.34 -3.65 -3.23
C ALA A 111 -5.43 -2.58 -2.92
N CYS A 112 -5.25 -1.38 -3.47
CA CYS A 112 -6.16 -0.25 -3.32
C CYS A 112 -7.16 -0.09 -4.48
N THR A 113 -7.29 -1.09 -5.36
CA THR A 113 -8.21 -0.99 -6.50
C THR A 113 -9.66 -0.84 -6.03
N VAL A 114 -10.34 0.17 -6.57
CA VAL A 114 -11.80 0.41 -6.45
C VAL A 114 -12.36 0.73 -7.83
N HIS A 115 -13.68 0.79 -7.97
CA HIS A 115 -14.30 1.26 -9.22
C HIS A 115 -14.80 2.69 -9.07
N VAL A 116 -14.46 3.57 -10.02
CA VAL A 116 -15.05 4.90 -10.18
C VAL A 116 -15.81 4.92 -11.50
N ASP A 117 -17.12 5.13 -11.43
CA ASP A 117 -18.05 5.01 -12.57
C ASP A 117 -17.86 3.72 -13.37
N GLY A 118 -17.71 2.60 -12.66
CA GLY A 118 -17.51 1.27 -13.23
C GLY A 118 -16.08 0.97 -13.72
N ARG A 119 -15.17 1.95 -13.73
CA ARG A 119 -13.77 1.74 -14.14
C ARG A 119 -12.87 1.47 -12.94
N ARG A 120 -12.04 0.44 -12.99
CA ARG A 120 -11.01 0.20 -11.96
C ARG A 120 -9.95 1.29 -11.95
N VAL A 121 -9.65 1.80 -10.76
CA VAL A 121 -8.60 2.81 -10.52
C VAL A 121 -7.80 2.49 -9.26
N LEU A 122 -6.56 2.97 -9.21
CA LEU A 122 -5.74 2.92 -8.00
C LEU A 122 -6.13 4.07 -7.08
N SER A 123 -6.88 3.79 -6.02
CA SER A 123 -7.40 4.83 -5.13
C SER A 123 -6.30 5.59 -4.36
N CYS A 124 -5.11 5.01 -4.18
CA CYS A 124 -3.97 5.70 -3.57
C CYS A 124 -3.36 6.79 -4.46
N LEU A 125 -3.58 6.74 -5.77
CA LEU A 125 -3.09 7.75 -6.72
C LEU A 125 -4.23 8.66 -7.22
N THR A 126 -5.41 8.55 -6.63
CA THR A 126 -6.59 9.35 -7.00
C THR A 126 -6.89 10.29 -5.84
N LEU A 127 -6.98 11.60 -6.09
CA LEU A 127 -7.40 12.55 -5.05
C LEU A 127 -8.91 12.44 -4.83
N ALA A 128 -9.37 12.45 -3.57
CA ALA A 128 -10.80 12.37 -3.28
C ALA A 128 -11.57 13.56 -3.89
N GLY A 129 -10.95 14.75 -3.89
CA GLY A 129 -11.53 15.95 -4.51
C GLY A 129 -11.78 15.85 -6.01
N SER A 130 -10.99 15.07 -6.75
CA SER A 130 -11.21 14.89 -8.20
C SER A 130 -12.32 13.88 -8.53
N VAL A 131 -12.89 13.23 -7.50
CA VAL A 131 -13.96 12.24 -7.62
C VAL A 131 -15.32 12.84 -7.21
N GLN A 132 -15.38 14.16 -7.01
CA GLN A 132 -16.59 14.91 -6.67
C GLN A 132 -17.80 14.51 -7.53
N GLY A 133 -18.90 14.13 -6.88
CA GLY A 133 -20.17 13.74 -7.52
C GLY A 133 -20.18 12.39 -8.21
N ARG A 134 -19.04 11.67 -8.29
CA ARG A 134 -18.91 10.42 -9.03
C ARG A 134 -19.29 9.21 -8.18
N SER A 135 -19.59 8.09 -8.84
CA SER A 135 -19.96 6.84 -8.17
C SER A 135 -18.71 6.03 -7.86
N VAL A 136 -18.52 5.68 -6.60
CA VAL A 136 -17.42 4.82 -6.12
C VAL A 136 -17.99 3.50 -5.63
N THR A 137 -17.46 2.38 -6.12
CA THR A 137 -17.77 1.05 -5.60
C THR A 137 -16.52 0.45 -4.98
N THR A 138 -16.64 -0.02 -3.74
CA THR A 138 -15.58 -0.74 -3.02
C THR A 138 -15.95 -2.22 -2.88
N ILE A 139 -15.06 -3.01 -2.28
CA ILE A 139 -15.28 -4.45 -2.06
C ILE A 139 -16.55 -4.72 -1.24
N GLU A 140 -16.86 -3.86 -0.26
CA GLU A 140 -18.08 -3.91 0.56
C GLU A 140 -19.35 -3.72 -0.28
N GLY A 141 -19.27 -2.97 -1.38
CA GLY A 141 -20.39 -2.68 -2.26
C GLY A 141 -20.77 -3.81 -3.21
N LEU A 142 -19.89 -4.78 -3.46
CA LEU A 142 -20.14 -5.82 -4.47
C LEU A 142 -21.31 -6.73 -4.13
N ALA A 143 -21.51 -7.09 -2.87
CA ALA A 143 -22.65 -7.89 -2.43
C ALA A 143 -23.98 -7.13 -2.60
N SER A 144 -23.95 -5.79 -2.54
CA SER A 144 -25.15 -4.95 -2.67
C SER A 144 -25.51 -4.61 -4.13
N ALA A 145 -24.54 -4.68 -5.05
CA ALA A 145 -24.73 -4.33 -6.46
C ALA A 145 -25.47 -5.40 -7.29
N GLY A 146 -25.63 -6.63 -6.77
CA GLY A 146 -26.27 -7.76 -7.45
C GLY A 146 -27.80 -7.82 -7.38
N GLY A 147 -28.49 -6.70 -7.14
CA GLY A 147 -29.96 -6.61 -7.18
C GLY A 147 -30.72 -7.26 -6.00
N GLY A 148 -30.02 -7.89 -5.04
CA GLY A 148 -30.62 -8.43 -3.84
C GLY A 148 -30.58 -7.41 -2.70
N GLY A 149 -31.69 -6.73 -2.44
CA GLY A 149 -31.83 -5.91 -1.23
C GLY A 149 -31.56 -6.74 0.03
N GLY A 150 -30.57 -6.32 0.83
CA GLY A 150 -30.40 -6.74 2.23
C GLY A 150 -30.15 -8.23 2.54
N GLY A 151 -30.02 -9.11 1.55
CA GLY A 151 -29.68 -10.52 1.76
C GLY A 151 -28.20 -10.73 1.49
N GLY A 152 -27.44 -11.25 2.46
CA GLY A 152 -25.98 -11.45 2.42
C GLY A 152 -25.48 -12.48 1.39
N ARG A 153 -25.92 -12.37 0.14
CA ARG A 153 -25.46 -13.15 -1.00
C ARG A 153 -24.18 -12.52 -1.53
N LEU A 154 -23.10 -13.30 -1.53
CA LEU A 154 -21.82 -12.88 -2.08
C LEU A 154 -21.95 -12.62 -3.58
N HIS A 155 -21.16 -11.67 -4.08
CA HIS A 155 -20.97 -11.50 -5.51
C HIS A 155 -20.35 -12.79 -6.10
N PRO A 156 -20.72 -13.25 -7.31
CA PRO A 156 -20.18 -14.49 -7.89
C PRO A 156 -18.65 -14.56 -7.90
N MET A 157 -17.97 -13.43 -8.12
CA MET A 157 -16.52 -13.33 -8.01
C MET A 157 -16.01 -13.56 -6.57
N GLN A 158 -16.70 -13.04 -5.55
CA GLN A 158 -16.34 -13.30 -4.14
C GLN A 158 -16.52 -14.78 -3.80
N GLN A 159 -17.61 -15.39 -4.25
CA GLN A 159 -17.86 -16.82 -4.05
C GLN A 159 -16.80 -17.67 -4.75
N ALA A 160 -16.48 -17.38 -6.01
CA ALA A 160 -15.45 -18.12 -6.74
C ALA A 160 -14.06 -18.02 -6.09
N PHE A 161 -13.73 -16.89 -5.46
CA PHE A 161 -12.49 -16.74 -4.70
C PHE A 161 -12.44 -17.66 -3.47
N ILE A 162 -13.59 -17.93 -2.84
CA ILE A 162 -13.71 -18.89 -1.73
C ILE A 162 -13.59 -20.32 -2.27
N ASP A 163 -14.39 -20.66 -3.29
CA ASP A 163 -14.48 -22.01 -3.84
C ASP A 163 -13.15 -22.51 -4.42
N GLN A 164 -12.31 -21.59 -4.92
CA GLN A 164 -11.01 -21.90 -5.51
C GLN A 164 -9.83 -21.64 -4.58
N ASP A 165 -10.06 -21.28 -3.31
CA ASP A 165 -9.00 -20.92 -2.36
C ASP A 165 -8.04 -19.83 -2.92
N ALA A 166 -8.63 -18.80 -3.53
CA ALA A 166 -7.93 -17.75 -4.28
C ALA A 166 -7.37 -16.62 -3.39
N PHE A 167 -7.09 -16.91 -2.13
CA PHE A 167 -6.46 -16.01 -1.18
C PHE A 167 -5.87 -16.78 0.00
N GLN A 168 -4.99 -16.12 0.77
CA GLN A 168 -4.48 -16.67 2.03
C GLN A 168 -4.58 -15.61 3.13
N CYS A 169 -3.59 -14.72 3.25
CA CYS A 169 -3.61 -13.65 4.27
C CYS A 169 -4.75 -12.64 4.10
N GLY A 170 -5.45 -12.65 2.95
CA GLY A 170 -6.60 -11.80 2.67
C GLY A 170 -6.27 -10.35 2.28
N PHE A 171 -5.01 -9.90 2.42
CA PHE A 171 -4.68 -8.48 2.31
C PHE A 171 -4.83 -7.93 0.87
N CYS A 172 -4.39 -8.68 -0.15
CA CYS A 172 -4.55 -8.24 -1.54
C CYS A 172 -5.95 -8.54 -2.09
N THR A 173 -6.74 -9.37 -1.42
CA THR A 173 -7.97 -9.99 -1.94
C THR A 173 -9.00 -8.95 -2.40
N SER A 174 -9.15 -7.84 -1.67
CA SER A 174 -10.08 -6.78 -2.07
C SER A 174 -9.69 -6.17 -3.42
N GLY A 175 -8.41 -5.80 -3.59
CA GLY A 175 -7.91 -5.30 -4.88
C GLY A 175 -8.00 -6.34 -6.00
N GLN A 176 -7.70 -7.61 -5.69
CA GLN A 176 -7.81 -8.73 -6.64
C GLN A 176 -9.26 -8.90 -7.15
N ILE A 177 -10.23 -8.97 -6.24
CA ILE A 177 -11.64 -9.14 -6.61
C ILE A 177 -12.15 -7.93 -7.40
N MET A 178 -11.85 -6.70 -6.96
CA MET A 178 -12.26 -5.49 -7.68
C MET A 178 -11.66 -5.45 -9.09
N SER A 179 -10.38 -5.77 -9.25
CA SER A 179 -9.77 -5.86 -10.58
C SER A 179 -10.39 -6.98 -11.42
N ALA A 180 -10.59 -8.17 -10.86
CA ALA A 180 -11.18 -9.32 -11.54
C ALA A 180 -12.57 -9.03 -12.11
N VAL A 181 -13.44 -8.37 -11.33
CA VAL A 181 -14.77 -7.96 -11.81
C VAL A 181 -14.67 -7.02 -13.01
N ALA A 182 -13.76 -6.03 -12.96
CA ALA A 182 -13.55 -5.12 -14.08
C ALA A 182 -12.94 -5.83 -15.30
N VAL A 183 -11.96 -6.72 -15.12
CA VAL A 183 -11.34 -7.49 -16.21
C VAL A 183 -12.37 -8.33 -16.97
N VAL A 184 -13.31 -8.97 -16.26
CA VAL A 184 -14.40 -9.73 -16.90
C VAL A 184 -15.34 -8.79 -17.64
N ALA A 185 -15.74 -7.66 -17.04
CA ALA A 185 -16.62 -6.68 -17.68
C ALA A 185 -15.97 -6.01 -18.92
N GLU A 186 -14.65 -5.84 -18.91
CA GLU A 186 -13.84 -5.33 -20.03
C GLU A 186 -13.70 -6.35 -21.18
N GLY A 187 -14.06 -7.62 -20.97
CA GLY A 187 -13.86 -8.69 -21.95
C GLY A 187 -12.43 -9.23 -22.02
N ASN A 188 -11.58 -8.86 -21.05
CA ASN A 188 -10.15 -9.22 -20.98
C ASN A 188 -9.90 -10.50 -20.17
N ALA A 189 -10.90 -11.38 -20.13
CA ALA A 189 -10.78 -12.70 -19.52
C ALA A 189 -11.28 -13.72 -20.52
N ARG A 190 -10.56 -14.02 -21.60
CA ARG A 190 -10.90 -15.08 -22.57
C ARG A 190 -9.97 -16.28 -22.43
N SER A 191 -8.71 -16.05 -22.06
CA SER A 191 -7.72 -17.10 -21.80
C SER A 191 -6.96 -16.85 -20.49
N ASP A 192 -6.25 -17.87 -20.00
CA ASP A 192 -5.43 -17.76 -18.79
C ASP A 192 -4.31 -16.73 -18.97
N ALA A 193 -3.70 -16.64 -20.15
CA ALA A 193 -2.67 -15.64 -20.46
C ALA A 193 -3.23 -14.22 -20.42
N GLU A 194 -4.43 -14.00 -20.97
CA GLU A 194 -5.08 -12.70 -20.95
C GLU A 194 -5.47 -12.29 -19.51
N ILE A 195 -5.99 -13.22 -18.72
CA ILE A 195 -6.30 -12.97 -17.30
C ILE A 195 -5.03 -12.57 -16.54
N ARG A 196 -3.92 -13.31 -16.72
CA ARG A 196 -2.65 -12.99 -16.05
C ARG A 196 -2.13 -11.61 -16.41
N GLU A 197 -2.17 -11.26 -17.69
CA GLU A 197 -1.76 -9.94 -18.17
C GLU A 197 -2.66 -8.85 -17.58
N ALA A 198 -3.98 -9.01 -17.68
CA ALA A 198 -4.93 -8.00 -17.21
C ALA A 198 -4.92 -7.84 -15.67
N MET A 199 -4.43 -8.84 -14.94
CA MET A 199 -4.30 -8.84 -13.48
C MET A 199 -2.87 -8.54 -12.99
N CYS A 200 -1.90 -8.29 -13.88
CA CYS A 200 -0.49 -8.12 -13.51
C CYS A 200 -0.24 -6.96 -12.54
N GLY A 201 -1.12 -5.95 -12.55
CA GLY A 201 -1.10 -4.80 -11.62
C GLY A 201 -1.54 -5.12 -10.19
N ASN A 202 -1.97 -6.35 -9.89
CA ASN A 202 -2.43 -6.78 -8.57
C ASN A 202 -1.49 -7.84 -7.97
N ILE A 203 -0.62 -7.40 -7.08
CA ILE A 203 0.41 -8.25 -6.47
C ILE A 203 -0.17 -9.07 -5.31
N CYS A 204 0.14 -10.37 -5.29
CA CYS A 204 -0.16 -11.31 -4.21
C CYS A 204 1.13 -11.96 -3.68
N ARG A 205 1.59 -11.54 -2.50
CA ARG A 205 2.83 -12.08 -1.92
C ARG A 205 2.70 -13.53 -1.42
N CYS A 206 1.50 -13.96 -1.07
CA CYS A 206 1.19 -15.34 -0.71
C CYS A 206 1.28 -16.32 -1.91
N GLY A 207 1.30 -15.80 -3.14
CA GLY A 207 1.44 -16.63 -4.35
C GLY A 207 0.18 -17.35 -4.83
N ALA A 208 -1.03 -16.92 -4.45
CA ALA A 208 -2.31 -17.53 -4.83
C ALA A 208 -2.72 -17.34 -6.31
N TYR A 209 -1.80 -17.01 -7.22
CA TYR A 209 -2.13 -16.55 -8.58
C TYR A 209 -2.86 -17.60 -9.43
N GLU A 210 -2.47 -18.87 -9.36
CA GLU A 210 -3.14 -19.95 -10.10
C GLU A 210 -4.62 -20.07 -9.69
N ASN A 211 -4.88 -20.04 -8.38
CA ASN A 211 -6.22 -20.08 -7.81
C ASN A 211 -7.04 -18.83 -8.16
N ILE A 212 -6.40 -17.65 -8.21
CA ILE A 212 -7.02 -16.40 -8.67
C ILE A 212 -7.46 -16.53 -10.13
N VAL A 213 -6.61 -17.07 -11.01
CA VAL A 213 -6.98 -17.30 -12.43
C VAL A 213 -8.15 -18.29 -12.52
N ALA A 214 -8.12 -19.38 -11.73
CA ALA A 214 -9.21 -20.35 -11.67
C ALA A 214 -10.54 -19.71 -11.21
N ALA A 215 -10.50 -18.87 -10.17
CA ALA A 215 -11.66 -18.14 -9.66
C ALA A 215 -12.27 -17.20 -10.71
N ILE A 216 -11.43 -16.46 -11.42
CA ILE A 216 -11.89 -15.54 -12.49
C ILE A 216 -12.59 -16.33 -13.61
N LYS A 217 -12.03 -17.47 -14.02
CA LYS A 217 -12.64 -18.34 -15.04
C LYS A 217 -13.98 -18.88 -14.57
N ALA A 218 -14.06 -19.36 -13.33
CA ALA A 218 -15.29 -19.89 -12.75
C ALA A 218 -16.38 -18.80 -12.69
N ALA A 219 -16.05 -17.61 -12.20
CA ALA A 219 -16.98 -16.49 -12.08
C ALA A 219 -17.43 -15.94 -13.43
N ARG A 220 -16.57 -15.96 -14.47
CA ARG A 220 -16.92 -15.59 -15.85
C ARG A 220 -18.00 -16.49 -16.44
N HIS A 221 -17.96 -17.78 -16.11
CA HIS A 221 -18.94 -18.78 -16.58
C HIS A 221 -20.17 -18.87 -15.67
N GLY A 222 -20.11 -18.29 -14.48
CA GLY A 222 -21.24 -18.09 -13.59
C GLY A 222 -22.26 -17.17 -14.24
N LYS A 223 -23.27 -17.76 -14.87
CA LYS A 223 -24.56 -17.13 -15.20
C LYS A 223 -24.93 -16.09 -14.14
N ALA A 224 -25.43 -14.95 -14.60
CA ALA A 224 -26.40 -14.17 -13.84
C ALA A 224 -27.45 -15.13 -13.27
N ALA A 225 -27.28 -15.52 -12.01
CA ALA A 225 -28.16 -16.45 -11.34
C ALA A 225 -29.21 -15.62 -10.60
N GLY A 226 -30.34 -15.39 -11.28
CA GLY A 226 -31.62 -15.00 -10.69
C GLY A 226 -31.66 -13.62 -10.06
#